data_AF-A0A2P4QFE1-F1
#
_entry.id   AF-A0A2P4QFE1-F1
#
_cell.length_a   1.000
_cell.length_b   1.000
_cell.length_c   1.000
_cell.angle_alpha   90.00
_cell.angle_beta   90.00
_cell.angle_gamma   90.00
#
_symmetry.space_group_name_H-M   'P 1'
#
loop_
_entity.id
_entity.type
_entity.pdbx_description
1 polymer ?
#
loop_
_entity_poly.entity_id
_entity_poly.type
_entity_poly.pdbx_seq_one_letter_code
_entity_poly.pdbx_strand_id
1 'polypeptide(L)'
;MNSLIKLSQNLKILKVASCLNCSLLCDAMKQCSNLVEFTYETCQFGEDLDFLLTILKSSSSSLRYLDIFWIRDGSNDNESLLKRLKLINCISEHCTKLTYLKLRRLNSEDLFSIWYGCKQLEVLSFFCNEHSDWDDSLEDLGRLLPCTLKVLKIGHWIEMPFSAMALESFLKGCKESLKKLEIYSFKKLCKHSEYVSVLENSGVYYELIS
;
A
#
# COMPACT_ATOMS: atom_id res chain seq x y z
N MET A 1 -25.75 11.42 -19.27
CA MET A 1 -25.64 11.20 -17.81
C MET A 1 -26.12 9.81 -17.39
N ASN A 2 -27.33 9.36 -17.76
CA ASN A 2 -27.86 8.03 -17.38
C ASN A 2 -27.03 6.82 -17.79
N SER A 3 -26.35 6.86 -18.95
CA SER A 3 -25.56 5.71 -19.43
C SER A 3 -24.28 5.48 -18.62
N LEU A 4 -23.62 6.56 -18.17
CA LEU A 4 -22.38 6.45 -17.38
C LEU A 4 -22.65 5.91 -15.98
N ILE A 5 -23.78 6.33 -15.37
CA ILE A 5 -24.24 5.83 -14.07
C ILE A 5 -24.60 4.34 -14.15
N LYS A 6 -25.33 3.92 -15.19
CA LYS A 6 -25.63 2.49 -15.39
C LYS A 6 -24.37 1.65 -15.60
N LEU A 7 -23.37 2.22 -16.28
CA LEU A 7 -22.09 1.54 -16.49
C LEU A 7 -21.31 1.41 -15.18
N SER A 8 -21.23 2.47 -14.36
CA SER A 8 -20.49 2.45 -13.09
C SER A 8 -21.06 1.43 -12.11
N GLN A 9 -22.39 1.23 -12.09
CA GLN A 9 -23.06 0.22 -11.26
C GLN A 9 -22.67 -1.22 -11.59
N ASN A 10 -22.26 -1.50 -12.82
CA ASN A 10 -21.90 -2.85 -13.26
C ASN A 10 -20.39 -3.07 -13.36
N LEU A 11 -19.61 -2.03 -13.10
CA LEU A 11 -18.17 -2.07 -13.25
C LEU A 11 -17.54 -3.00 -12.21
N LYS A 12 -16.78 -3.99 -12.68
CA LYS A 12 -16.02 -4.94 -11.84
C LYS A 12 -14.54 -4.61 -11.77
N ILE A 13 -13.99 -4.04 -12.84
CA ILE A 13 -12.58 -3.70 -12.95
C ILE A 13 -12.50 -2.29 -13.53
N LEU A 14 -11.71 -1.43 -12.89
CA LEU A 14 -11.40 -0.09 -13.39
C LEU A 14 -9.90 0.12 -13.35
N LYS A 15 -9.35 0.53 -14.49
CA LYS A 15 -7.96 0.94 -14.62
C LYS A 15 -7.92 2.34 -15.20
N VAL A 16 -7.28 3.25 -14.50
CA VAL A 16 -7.13 4.65 -14.89
C VAL A 16 -5.64 4.96 -14.88
N ALA A 17 -5.12 5.43 -16.00
CA ALA A 17 -3.72 5.79 -16.13
C ALA A 17 -3.59 7.15 -16.83
N SER A 18 -2.85 8.08 -16.20
CA SER A 18 -2.54 9.40 -16.74
C SER A 18 -3.78 10.16 -17.26
N CYS A 19 -4.91 9.99 -16.60
CA CYS A 19 -6.17 10.62 -16.99
C CYS A 19 -6.27 12.01 -16.37
N LEU A 20 -6.49 13.03 -17.20
CA LEU A 20 -6.74 14.39 -16.75
C LEU A 20 -8.21 14.55 -16.36
N ASN A 21 -8.47 15.31 -15.29
CA ASN A 21 -9.82 15.70 -14.84
C ASN A 21 -10.72 14.53 -14.41
N CYS A 22 -10.20 13.57 -13.64
CA CYS A 22 -11.02 12.48 -13.11
C CYS A 22 -12.15 12.98 -12.19
N SER A 23 -12.05 14.21 -11.67
CA SER A 23 -13.08 14.89 -10.89
C SER A 23 -14.46 14.94 -11.61
N LEU A 24 -14.47 15.02 -12.95
CA LEU A 24 -15.71 15.03 -13.75
C LEU A 24 -16.46 13.68 -13.69
N LEU A 25 -15.79 12.61 -13.28
CA LEU A 25 -16.36 11.27 -13.19
C LEU A 25 -16.92 10.96 -11.79
N CYS A 26 -16.64 11.80 -10.77
CA CYS A 26 -17.01 11.55 -9.39
C CYS A 26 -18.49 11.24 -9.21
N ASP A 27 -19.39 12.02 -9.82
CA ASP A 27 -20.83 11.82 -9.65
C ASP A 27 -21.32 10.47 -10.18
N ALA A 28 -20.76 10.00 -11.29
CA ALA A 28 -21.06 8.68 -11.80
C ALA A 28 -20.42 7.58 -10.94
N MET A 29 -19.19 7.80 -10.46
CA MET A 29 -18.46 6.82 -9.64
C MET A 29 -19.04 6.63 -8.24
N LYS A 30 -19.86 7.57 -7.74
CA LYS A 30 -20.62 7.38 -6.50
C LYS A 30 -21.46 6.10 -6.49
N GLN A 31 -21.87 5.62 -7.66
CA GLN A 31 -22.68 4.41 -7.84
C GLN A 31 -21.85 3.15 -8.12
N CYS A 32 -20.51 3.22 -8.04
CA CYS A 32 -19.60 2.12 -8.35
C CYS A 32 -19.47 1.11 -7.20
N SER A 33 -20.59 0.48 -6.83
CA SER A 33 -20.67 -0.42 -5.67
C SER A 33 -20.20 -1.84 -5.93
N ASN A 34 -19.99 -2.22 -7.19
CA ASN A 34 -19.67 -3.57 -7.62
C ASN A 34 -18.19 -3.79 -7.96
N LEU A 35 -17.36 -2.75 -7.85
CA LEU A 35 -15.96 -2.75 -8.26
C LEU A 35 -15.14 -3.70 -7.39
N VAL A 36 -14.46 -4.65 -8.02
CA VAL A 36 -13.62 -5.65 -7.37
C VAL A 36 -12.15 -5.26 -7.47
N GLU A 37 -11.74 -4.70 -8.60
CA GLU A 37 -10.36 -4.32 -8.86
C GLU A 37 -10.27 -2.86 -9.29
N PHE A 38 -9.40 -2.10 -8.63
CA PHE A 38 -9.10 -0.73 -8.99
C PHE A 38 -7.59 -0.53 -9.14
N THR A 39 -7.19 -0.04 -10.30
CA THR A 39 -5.83 0.42 -10.57
C THR A 39 -5.88 1.89 -10.95
N TYR A 40 -5.06 2.70 -10.28
CA TYR A 40 -4.94 4.12 -10.57
C TYR A 40 -3.47 4.51 -10.68
N GLU A 41 -3.12 5.09 -11.82
CA GLU A 41 -1.79 5.62 -12.13
C GLU A 41 -1.90 7.11 -12.47
N THR A 42 -1.11 7.93 -11.79
CA THR A 42 -1.04 9.38 -12.04
C THR A 42 0.39 9.92 -12.11
N CYS A 43 0.56 11.06 -12.76
CA CYS A 43 1.84 11.75 -12.81
C CYS A 43 2.21 12.37 -11.47
N GLN A 44 1.25 12.95 -10.74
CA GLN A 44 1.50 13.69 -9.51
C GLN A 44 0.57 13.24 -8.39
N PHE A 45 1.15 12.96 -7.21
CA PHE A 45 0.37 12.61 -6.04
C PHE A 45 -0.66 13.69 -5.67
N GLY A 46 -1.90 13.27 -5.44
CA GLY A 46 -2.95 14.11 -4.88
C GLY A 46 -3.74 14.96 -5.87
N GLU A 47 -3.46 14.89 -7.18
CA GLU A 47 -4.19 15.64 -8.23
C GLU A 47 -5.68 15.25 -8.29
N ASP A 48 -6.00 13.95 -8.22
CA ASP A 48 -7.38 13.44 -8.24
C ASP A 48 -7.78 12.76 -6.91
N LEU A 49 -7.38 13.34 -5.77
CA LEU A 49 -7.70 12.73 -4.47
C LEU A 49 -9.21 12.52 -4.28
N ASP A 50 -10.05 13.49 -4.63
CA ASP A 50 -11.50 13.36 -4.46
C ASP A 50 -12.10 12.22 -5.29
N PHE A 51 -11.55 11.97 -6.48
CA PHE A 51 -11.95 10.85 -7.32
C PHE A 51 -11.56 9.51 -6.69
N LEU A 52 -10.31 9.39 -6.20
CA LEU A 52 -9.85 8.21 -5.46
C LEU A 52 -10.75 7.93 -4.25
N LEU A 53 -10.97 8.94 -3.40
CA LEU A 53 -11.81 8.81 -2.21
C LEU A 53 -13.25 8.43 -2.57
N THR A 54 -13.80 8.97 -3.66
CA THR A 54 -15.13 8.61 -4.15
C THR A 54 -15.21 7.13 -4.50
N ILE A 55 -14.26 6.61 -5.27
CA ILE A 55 -14.26 5.20 -5.68
C ILE A 55 -14.08 4.27 -4.47
N LEU A 56 -13.12 4.57 -3.59
CA LEU A 56 -12.85 3.74 -2.42
C LEU A 56 -14.08 3.64 -1.50
N LYS A 57 -14.79 4.75 -1.29
CA LYS A 57 -16.02 4.77 -0.49
C LYS A 57 -17.15 3.99 -1.17
N SER A 58 -17.37 4.22 -2.46
CA SER A 58 -18.45 3.58 -3.20
C SER A 58 -18.26 2.07 -3.35
N SER A 59 -17.01 1.61 -3.48
CA SER A 59 -16.66 0.19 -3.66
C SER A 59 -16.27 -0.53 -2.36
N SER A 60 -16.40 0.13 -1.20
CA SER A 60 -16.01 -0.38 0.13
C SER A 60 -16.42 -1.83 0.43
N SER A 61 -17.59 -2.26 -0.05
CA SER A 61 -18.13 -3.61 0.20
C SER A 61 -17.68 -4.69 -0.80
N SER A 62 -17.07 -4.31 -1.93
CA SER A 62 -16.78 -5.18 -3.08
C SER A 62 -15.32 -5.16 -3.50
N LEU A 63 -14.57 -4.10 -3.22
CA LEU A 63 -13.17 -3.97 -3.59
C LEU A 63 -12.32 -5.04 -2.90
N ARG A 64 -11.46 -5.69 -3.68
CA ARG A 64 -10.52 -6.75 -3.26
C ARG A 64 -9.08 -6.43 -3.64
N TYR A 65 -8.91 -5.78 -4.79
CA TYR A 65 -7.60 -5.40 -5.33
C TYR A 65 -7.52 -3.89 -5.49
N LEU A 66 -6.51 -3.29 -4.87
CA LEU A 66 -6.19 -1.87 -5.01
C LEU A 66 -4.70 -1.70 -5.37
N ASP A 67 -4.43 -1.02 -6.46
CA ASP A 67 -3.08 -0.61 -6.87
C ASP A 67 -3.10 0.88 -7.22
N ILE A 68 -2.46 1.70 -6.37
CA ILE A 68 -2.32 3.14 -6.58
C ILE A 68 -0.85 3.46 -6.78
N PHE A 69 -0.54 3.93 -7.98
CA PHE A 69 0.80 4.35 -8.36
C PHE A 69 0.81 5.82 -8.74
N TRP A 70 1.83 6.54 -8.32
CA TRP A 70 2.12 7.88 -8.81
C TRP A 70 3.58 8.00 -9.21
N ILE A 71 3.87 8.77 -10.25
CA ILE A 71 5.23 8.90 -10.79
C ILE A 71 6.05 9.86 -9.93
N ARG A 72 5.54 11.06 -9.69
CA ARG A 72 6.18 12.10 -8.91
C ARG A 72 5.59 12.13 -7.52
N ASP A 73 6.47 12.02 -6.55
CA ASP A 73 6.12 12.33 -5.18
C ASP A 73 5.77 13.82 -5.08
N GLY A 74 4.66 14.11 -4.40
CA GLY A 74 4.34 15.48 -4.01
C GLY A 74 5.49 16.07 -3.19
N SER A 75 5.60 17.39 -3.16
CA SER A 75 6.50 18.10 -2.25
C SER A 75 6.35 17.55 -0.82
N ASN A 76 7.41 17.54 -0.02
CA ASN A 76 7.33 17.22 1.41
C ASN A 76 6.65 18.35 2.21
N ASP A 77 5.66 19.00 1.61
CA ASP A 77 4.87 20.02 2.26
C ASP A 77 3.72 19.39 3.07
N ASN A 78 3.18 20.21 3.97
CA ASN A 78 2.08 19.81 4.83
C ASN A 78 0.82 19.42 4.04
N GLU A 79 0.63 19.97 2.83
CA GLU A 79 -0.53 19.65 2.00
C GLU A 79 -0.45 18.22 1.47
N SER A 80 0.70 17.80 0.95
CA SER A 80 0.91 16.45 0.44
C SER A 80 0.82 15.42 1.57
N LEU A 81 1.35 15.74 2.76
CA LEU A 81 1.18 14.90 3.95
C LEU A 81 -0.31 14.75 4.32
N LEU A 82 -1.08 15.84 4.34
CA LEU A 82 -2.50 15.79 4.65
C LEU A 82 -3.29 14.97 3.61
N LYS A 83 -2.94 15.07 2.33
CA LYS A 83 -3.54 14.26 1.26
C LYS A 83 -3.23 12.77 1.43
N ARG A 84 -1.99 12.42 1.81
CA ARG A 84 -1.62 11.03 2.12
C ARG A 84 -2.42 10.49 3.28
N LEU A 85 -2.47 11.21 4.40
CA LEU A 85 -3.24 10.81 5.58
C LEU A 85 -4.71 10.58 5.25
N LYS A 86 -5.33 11.47 4.46
CA LYS A 86 -6.72 11.30 3.99
C LYS A 86 -6.90 10.03 3.16
N LEU A 87 -5.97 9.71 2.26
CA LEU A 87 -6.03 8.50 1.45
C LEU A 87 -5.90 7.24 2.33
N ILE A 88 -4.89 7.19 3.20
CA ILE A 88 -4.62 6.03 4.07
C ILE A 88 -5.77 5.79 5.04
N ASN A 89 -6.32 6.83 5.66
CA ASN A 89 -7.49 6.72 6.52
C ASN A 89 -8.69 6.19 5.74
N CYS A 90 -8.92 6.68 4.52
CA CYS A 90 -10.02 6.19 3.68
C CYS A 90 -9.87 4.71 3.33
N ILE A 91 -8.65 4.27 2.99
CA ILE A 91 -8.35 2.85 2.74
C ILE A 91 -8.63 2.02 3.99
N SER A 92 -8.08 2.43 5.15
CA SER A 92 -8.24 1.73 6.42
C SER A 92 -9.71 1.62 6.85
N GLU A 93 -10.48 2.71 6.76
CA GLU A 93 -11.86 2.77 7.24
C GLU A 93 -12.86 2.08 6.32
N HIS A 94 -12.66 2.17 4.99
CA HIS A 94 -13.68 1.73 4.04
C HIS A 94 -13.31 0.46 3.28
N CYS A 95 -12.03 0.15 3.09
CA CYS A 95 -11.59 -0.93 2.22
C CYS A 95 -11.25 -2.21 3.02
N THR A 96 -12.14 -2.58 3.96
CA THR A 96 -11.91 -3.66 4.95
C THR A 96 -11.86 -5.07 4.35
N LYS A 97 -12.33 -5.23 3.11
CA LYS A 97 -12.31 -6.51 2.37
C LYS A 97 -11.14 -6.62 1.39
N LEU A 98 -10.22 -5.66 1.35
CA LEU A 98 -9.03 -5.76 0.51
C LEU A 98 -8.25 -7.03 0.84
N THR A 99 -7.89 -7.77 -0.20
CA THR A 99 -6.97 -8.92 -0.14
C THR A 99 -5.63 -8.58 -0.76
N TYR A 100 -5.58 -7.57 -1.64
CA TYR A 100 -4.37 -7.06 -2.26
C TYR A 100 -4.34 -5.54 -2.20
N LEU A 101 -3.23 -4.99 -1.70
CA LEU A 101 -2.95 -3.56 -1.65
C LEU A 101 -1.55 -3.29 -2.19
N LYS A 102 -1.45 -2.38 -3.16
CA LYS A 102 -0.20 -1.81 -3.61
C LYS A 102 -0.27 -0.29 -3.58
N LEU A 103 0.66 0.33 -2.85
CA LEU A 103 0.75 1.77 -2.69
C LEU A 103 2.19 2.22 -2.87
N ARG A 104 2.40 3.41 -3.40
CA ARG A 104 3.73 4.04 -3.34
C ARG A 104 3.87 4.78 -2.00
N ARG A 105 5.10 4.84 -1.48
CA ARG A 105 5.52 5.73 -0.38
C ARG A 105 4.66 5.68 0.90
N LEU A 106 4.84 4.62 1.68
CA LEU A 106 4.30 4.51 3.04
C LEU A 106 5.39 4.84 4.08
N ASN A 107 4.98 5.37 5.24
CA ASN A 107 5.78 5.36 6.47
C ASN A 107 5.29 4.25 7.43
N SER A 108 5.96 4.07 8.57
CA SER A 108 5.56 3.08 9.57
C SER A 108 4.17 3.34 10.15
N GLU A 109 3.79 4.61 10.35
CA GLU A 109 2.46 5.02 10.83
C GLU A 109 1.34 4.60 9.87
N ASP A 110 1.54 4.79 8.57
CA ASP A 110 0.58 4.39 7.54
C ASP A 110 0.33 2.87 7.60
N LEU A 111 1.37 2.07 7.88
CA LEU A 111 1.24 0.62 8.04
C LEU A 111 0.39 0.26 9.27
N PHE A 112 0.54 0.95 10.41
CA PHE A 112 -0.34 0.70 11.56
C PHE A 112 -1.82 0.95 11.22
N SER A 113 -2.11 2.02 10.47
CA SER A 113 -3.48 2.28 9.99
C SER A 113 -3.99 1.16 9.08
N ILE A 114 -3.15 0.67 8.15
CA ILE A 114 -3.51 -0.45 7.27
C ILE A 114 -3.73 -1.74 8.08
N TRP A 115 -2.88 -2.03 9.06
CA TRP A 115 -2.96 -3.23 9.89
C TRP A 115 -4.27 -3.23 10.67
N TYR A 116 -4.71 -2.06 11.12
CA TYR A 116 -5.95 -1.90 11.86
C TYR A 116 -7.19 -2.07 10.97
N GLY A 117 -7.23 -1.44 9.79
CA GLY A 117 -8.41 -1.42 8.93
C GLY A 117 -8.56 -2.62 7.98
N CYS A 118 -7.46 -3.08 7.39
CA CYS A 118 -7.47 -4.05 6.30
C CYS A 118 -7.21 -5.48 6.82
N LYS A 119 -8.09 -5.99 7.68
CA LYS A 119 -7.91 -7.31 8.35
C LYS A 119 -7.94 -8.52 7.41
N GLN A 120 -8.42 -8.37 6.17
CA GLN A 120 -8.44 -9.46 5.16
C GLN A 120 -7.25 -9.40 4.20
N LEU A 121 -6.31 -8.48 4.41
CA LEU A 121 -5.21 -8.25 3.49
C LEU A 121 -4.27 -9.46 3.45
N GLU A 122 -4.09 -10.04 2.27
CA GLU A 122 -3.19 -11.18 2.07
C GLU A 122 -1.86 -10.77 1.45
N VAL A 123 -1.88 -9.73 0.61
CA VAL A 123 -0.71 -9.22 -0.09
C VAL A 123 -0.63 -7.71 0.09
N LEU A 124 0.51 -7.24 0.58
CA LEU A 124 0.84 -5.82 0.62
C LEU A 124 2.14 -5.57 -0.15
N SER A 125 2.11 -4.56 -1.01
CA SER A 125 3.29 -4.07 -1.70
C SER A 125 3.42 -2.57 -1.56
N PHE A 126 4.59 -2.10 -1.14
CA PHE A 126 4.83 -0.67 -1.05
C PHE A 126 6.29 -0.28 -1.18
N PHE A 127 6.51 1.01 -1.40
CA PHE A 127 7.82 1.64 -1.26
C PHE A 127 7.86 2.45 0.03
N CYS A 128 8.95 2.36 0.80
CA CYS A 128 9.13 3.18 1.98
C CYS A 128 9.40 4.64 1.62
N ASN A 129 9.14 5.54 2.57
CA ASN A 129 9.50 6.94 2.47
C ASN A 129 11.00 7.17 2.78
N GLU A 130 11.66 8.04 1.99
CA GLU A 130 13.12 8.25 1.96
C GLU A 130 13.75 8.90 3.20
N HIS A 131 12.94 9.38 4.15
CA HIS A 131 13.41 10.17 5.29
C HIS A 131 12.91 9.64 6.64
N SER A 132 12.41 8.42 6.67
CA SER A 132 11.88 7.82 7.90
C SER A 132 12.86 6.80 8.46
N ASP A 133 13.13 6.87 9.75
CA ASP A 133 13.78 5.81 10.52
C ASP A 133 12.69 4.89 11.08
N TRP A 134 12.78 3.60 10.80
CA TRP A 134 11.77 2.61 11.13
C TRP A 134 12.20 1.70 12.28
N ASP A 135 13.44 1.79 12.78
CA ASP A 135 13.98 0.82 13.73
C ASP A 135 13.08 0.65 14.96
N ASP A 136 12.63 1.77 15.54
CA ASP A 136 11.76 1.77 16.73
C ASP A 136 10.35 1.23 16.44
N SER A 137 9.85 1.39 15.21
CA SER A 137 8.48 0.98 14.85
C SER A 137 8.40 -0.44 14.30
N LEU A 138 9.50 -0.97 13.75
CA LEU A 138 9.47 -2.20 12.96
C LEU A 138 9.12 -3.42 13.81
N GLU A 139 9.59 -3.48 15.06
CA GLU A 139 9.26 -4.58 15.96
C GLU A 139 7.74 -4.67 16.20
N ASP A 140 7.10 -3.52 16.49
CA ASP A 140 5.66 -3.47 16.75
C ASP A 140 4.84 -3.76 15.48
N LEU A 141 5.32 -3.33 14.31
CA LEU A 141 4.72 -3.71 13.02
C LEU A 141 4.74 -5.23 12.81
N GLY A 142 5.81 -5.90 13.24
CA GLY A 142 5.93 -7.35 13.20
C GLY A 142 4.93 -8.02 14.14
N ARG A 143 4.88 -7.59 15.40
CA ARG A 143 3.99 -8.15 16.42
C ARG A 143 2.50 -7.99 16.09
N LEU A 144 2.14 -6.87 15.46
CA LEU A 144 0.75 -6.52 15.12
C LEU A 144 0.34 -6.96 13.71
N LEU A 145 1.22 -7.68 12.99
CA LEU A 145 0.95 -8.15 11.63
C LEU A 145 -0.41 -8.87 11.55
N PRO A 146 -1.31 -8.50 10.61
CA PRO A 146 -2.55 -9.22 10.40
C PRO A 146 -2.26 -10.69 10.10
N CYS A 147 -2.98 -11.61 10.76
CA CYS A 147 -2.78 -13.05 10.58
C CYS A 147 -3.08 -13.55 9.16
N THR A 148 -3.79 -12.75 8.37
CA THR A 148 -4.12 -12.97 6.98
C THR A 148 -3.02 -12.57 6.02
N LEU A 149 -2.08 -11.71 6.43
CA LEU A 149 -1.04 -11.17 5.56
C LEU A 149 0.05 -12.21 5.32
N LYS A 150 0.04 -12.78 4.11
CA LYS A 150 0.94 -13.86 3.69
C LYS A 150 2.16 -13.34 2.95
N VAL A 151 2.01 -12.26 2.19
CA VAL A 151 3.06 -11.71 1.32
C VAL A 151 3.26 -10.24 1.61
N LEU A 152 4.47 -9.88 1.99
CA LEU A 152 4.90 -8.50 2.20
C LEU A 152 6.01 -8.15 1.21
N LYS A 153 5.81 -7.07 0.46
CA LYS A 153 6.76 -6.58 -0.53
C LYS A 153 7.18 -5.16 -0.16
N ILE A 154 8.43 -5.00 0.26
CA ILE A 154 8.98 -3.74 0.76
C ILE A 154 10.02 -3.23 -0.23
N GLY A 155 9.80 -2.05 -0.78
CA GLY A 155 10.73 -1.41 -1.70
C GLY A 155 11.35 -0.14 -1.14
N HIS A 156 12.57 0.18 -1.56
CA HIS A 156 13.14 1.50 -1.36
C HIS A 156 14.09 1.89 -2.50
N TRP A 157 14.15 3.18 -2.83
CA TRP A 157 14.94 3.70 -3.94
C TRP A 157 16.45 3.76 -3.65
N ILE A 158 16.82 3.89 -2.38
CA ILE A 158 18.20 4.05 -1.93
C ILE A 158 18.56 2.89 -1.00
N GLU A 159 18.30 3.03 0.30
CA GLU A 159 18.63 2.05 1.35
C GLU A 159 17.43 1.75 2.23
N MET A 160 17.32 0.56 2.82
CA MET A 160 16.17 0.27 3.68
C MET A 160 16.16 1.21 4.89
N PRO A 161 14.99 1.76 5.29
CA PRO A 161 14.87 2.70 6.41
C PRO A 161 14.98 2.04 7.79
N PHE A 162 15.50 0.81 7.85
CA PHE A 162 15.64 0.02 9.07
C PHE A 162 16.91 -0.82 9.00
N SER A 163 17.53 -1.06 10.14
CA SER A 163 18.70 -1.91 10.33
C SER A 163 18.38 -3.40 10.21
N ALA A 164 19.42 -4.21 10.07
CA ALA A 164 19.28 -5.67 10.09
C ALA A 164 18.72 -6.18 11.43
N MET A 165 19.11 -5.54 12.55
CA MET A 165 18.58 -5.88 13.88
C MET A 165 17.07 -5.62 13.98
N ALA A 166 16.61 -4.47 13.47
CA ALA A 166 15.18 -4.17 13.43
C ALA A 166 14.42 -5.17 12.55
N LEU A 167 14.97 -5.54 11.39
CA LEU A 167 14.40 -6.59 10.53
C LEU A 167 14.29 -7.93 11.26
N GLU A 168 15.30 -8.31 12.03
CA GLU A 168 15.28 -9.54 12.81
C GLU A 168 14.15 -9.51 13.85
N SER A 169 14.00 -8.41 14.59
CA SER A 169 12.92 -8.21 15.56
C SER A 169 11.54 -8.24 14.90
N PHE A 170 11.39 -7.61 13.74
CA PHE A 170 10.16 -7.67 12.94
C PHE A 170 9.79 -9.11 12.57
N LEU A 171 10.73 -9.87 12.01
CA LEU A 171 10.51 -11.25 11.57
C LEU A 171 10.16 -12.18 12.74
N LYS A 172 10.82 -12.00 13.89
CA LYS A 172 10.45 -12.71 15.14
C LYS A 172 9.01 -12.38 15.57
N GLY A 173 8.57 -11.14 15.35
CA GLY A 173 7.22 -10.66 15.66
C GLY A 173 6.12 -11.18 14.73
N CYS A 174 6.41 -11.43 13.44
CA CYS A 174 5.42 -11.77 12.41
C CYS A 174 4.64 -13.09 12.62
N LYS A 175 5.05 -13.92 13.59
CA LYS A 175 4.51 -15.28 13.84
C LYS A 175 4.50 -16.11 12.55
N GLU A 176 3.63 -17.13 12.47
CA GLU A 176 3.49 -17.99 11.29
C GLU A 176 2.70 -17.34 10.14
N SER A 177 2.26 -16.09 10.27
CA SER A 177 1.37 -15.43 9.31
C SER A 177 2.09 -15.12 8.00
N LEU A 178 3.28 -14.52 8.11
CA LEU A 178 4.06 -14.10 6.95
C LEU A 178 4.72 -15.31 6.30
N LYS A 179 4.35 -15.60 5.06
CA LYS A 179 4.89 -16.72 4.28
C LYS A 179 6.00 -16.29 3.33
N LYS A 180 5.92 -15.05 2.83
CA LYS A 180 6.89 -14.50 1.88
C LYS A 180 7.21 -13.04 2.18
N LEU A 181 8.50 -12.72 2.23
CA LEU A 181 9.03 -11.36 2.27
C LEU A 181 9.83 -11.08 1.00
N GLU A 182 9.41 -10.10 0.22
CA GLU A 182 10.18 -9.60 -0.94
C GLU A 182 10.75 -8.23 -0.60
N ILE A 183 12.06 -8.07 -0.77
CA ILE A 183 12.72 -6.79 -0.52
C ILE A 183 13.32 -6.27 -1.82
N TYR A 184 12.86 -5.11 -2.24
CA TYR A 184 13.29 -4.41 -3.46
C TYR A 184 14.21 -3.26 -3.10
N SER A 185 15.46 -3.27 -3.56
CA SER A 185 16.36 -2.12 -3.40
C SER A 185 17.12 -1.86 -4.69
N PHE A 186 16.89 -0.67 -5.25
CA PHE A 186 17.57 -0.19 -6.46
C PHE A 186 19.06 0.08 -6.24
N LYS A 187 19.51 0.24 -4.98
CA LYS A 187 20.92 0.38 -4.62
C LYS A 187 21.34 -0.68 -3.60
N LYS A 188 21.70 -1.86 -4.14
CA LYS A 188 22.51 -2.93 -3.51
C LYS A 188 22.25 -3.19 -2.01
N LEU A 189 21.06 -3.70 -1.69
CA LEU A 189 20.85 -4.48 -0.44
C LEU A 189 21.83 -5.66 -0.32
N CYS A 190 22.16 -6.29 -1.45
CA CYS A 190 23.05 -7.46 -1.53
C CYS A 190 24.51 -7.19 -1.10
N LYS A 191 24.85 -5.97 -0.66
CA LYS A 191 26.16 -5.63 -0.07
C LYS A 191 26.19 -5.71 1.45
N HIS A 192 25.02 -5.77 2.10
CA HIS A 192 24.94 -5.83 3.56
C HIS A 192 24.66 -7.27 3.98
N SER A 193 25.74 -8.04 4.21
CA SER A 193 25.72 -9.45 4.65
C SER A 193 24.82 -9.69 5.87
N GLU A 194 24.61 -8.67 6.69
CA GLU A 194 23.77 -8.71 7.88
C GLU A 194 22.27 -8.92 7.57
N TYR A 195 21.74 -8.32 6.49
CA TYR A 195 20.34 -8.58 6.12
C TYR A 195 20.16 -10.00 5.58
N VAL A 196 21.14 -10.48 4.82
CA VAL A 196 21.10 -11.84 4.26
C VAL A 196 21.12 -12.87 5.38
N SER A 197 21.99 -12.71 6.38
CA SER A 197 22.05 -13.63 7.51
C SER A 197 20.77 -13.62 8.35
N VAL A 198 20.14 -12.46 8.55
CA VAL A 198 18.83 -12.37 9.23
C VAL A 198 17.75 -13.11 8.45
N LEU A 199 17.69 -12.92 7.13
CA LEU A 199 16.68 -13.55 6.27
C LEU A 199 16.84 -15.08 6.23
N GLU A 200 18.07 -15.57 6.07
CA GLU A 200 18.39 -17.00 6.06
C GLU A 200 17.97 -17.71 7.37
N ASN A 201 18.12 -17.03 8.51
CA ASN A 201 17.78 -17.58 9.83
C ASN A 201 16.31 -17.40 10.24
N SER A 202 15.51 -16.67 9.45
CA SER A 202 14.13 -16.30 9.82
C SER A 202 13.09 -17.40 9.63
N GLY A 203 13.36 -18.38 8.77
CA GLY A 203 12.37 -19.38 8.35
C GLY A 203 11.26 -18.86 7.41
N VAL A 204 11.29 -17.58 7.03
CA VAL A 204 10.38 -16.98 6.04
C VAL A 204 11.01 -17.11 4.66
N TYR A 205 10.23 -17.50 3.64
CA TYR A 205 10.72 -17.47 2.26
C TYR A 205 10.98 -16.03 1.84
N TYR A 206 12.17 -15.75 1.31
CA TYR A 206 12.55 -14.41 0.93
C TYR A 206 13.09 -14.32 -0.50
N GLU A 207 12.89 -13.17 -1.11
CA GLU A 207 13.49 -12.81 -2.40
C GLU A 207 14.09 -11.40 -2.30
N LEU A 208 15.36 -11.28 -2.69
CA LEU A 208 16.04 -9.99 -2.83
C LEU A 208 16.03 -9.60 -4.31
N ILE A 209 15.39 -8.46 -4.62
CA ILE A 209 15.20 -8.00 -5.99
C ILE A 209 16.00 -6.70 -6.17
N SER A 210 16.96 -6.74 -7.09
CA SER A 210 17.86 -5.63 -7.45
C SER A 210 17.45 -4.95 -8.74
#